data_AF-A0A3A8KB08-F1
#
_entry.id   AF-A0A3A8KB08-F1
#
_cell.length_a   1.000
_cell.length_b   1.000
_cell.length_c   1.000
_cell.angle_alpha   90.00
_cell.angle_beta   90.00
_cell.angle_gamma   90.00
#
_symmetry.space_group_name_H-M   'P 1'
#
loop_
_entity.id
_entity.type
_entity.pdbx_description
1 polymer ?
#
loop_
_entity_poly.entity_id
_entity_poly.type
_entity_poly.pdbx_seq_one_letter_code
_entity_poly.pdbx_strand_id
1 'polypeptide(L)'
;MGKRDKKEEAPPPGPFNNPFAALSAQREALPVGPPPPAPRQKPEPKGPARAVVRMERKGRGGKEVTVVEQLGLPAAQLDTWLKALKGGLGCGGVVEEDALVLQGDQRERLPALLEARGVRKVVVG
;
A
#
# COMPACT_ATOMS: atom_id res chain seq x y z
N MET A 1 -5.67 39.04 30.22
CA MET A 1 -5.72 37.60 29.87
C MET A 1 -7.13 37.12 30.17
N GLY A 2 -7.98 36.57 29.29
CA GLY A 2 -7.77 35.91 28.01
C GLY A 2 -8.64 34.64 27.94
N LYS A 3 -9.90 34.79 27.50
CA LYS A 3 -10.89 33.87 26.84
C LYS A 3 -10.92 32.33 27.06
N ARG A 4 -12.15 31.79 27.21
CA ARG A 4 -12.94 30.85 26.33
C ARG A 4 -13.91 29.99 27.19
N ASP A 5 -15.24 30.18 27.12
CA ASP A 5 -16.25 29.48 26.26
C ASP A 5 -16.27 27.95 26.48
N LYS A 6 -17.36 27.18 26.71
CA LYS A 6 -18.81 27.30 26.52
C LYS A 6 -19.42 26.00 27.12
N LYS A 7 -20.49 26.06 27.94
CA LYS A 7 -21.27 24.84 28.27
C LYS A 7 -22.75 25.14 28.14
N GLU A 8 -23.33 24.44 27.18
CA GLU A 8 -24.58 24.72 26.50
C GLU A 8 -25.78 24.64 27.44
N GLU A 9 -26.51 25.73 27.46
CA GLU A 9 -27.75 26.01 28.16
C GLU A 9 -28.90 25.24 27.51
N ALA A 10 -29.74 24.60 28.31
CA ALA A 10 -30.97 23.98 27.82
C ALA A 10 -31.92 25.07 27.30
N PRO A 11 -32.45 24.99 26.07
CA PRO A 11 -33.51 25.92 25.67
C PRO A 11 -34.89 25.41 26.14
N PRO A 12 -35.79 26.33 26.55
CA PRO A 12 -37.14 26.05 27.07
C PRO A 12 -38.09 25.47 25.99
N PRO A 13 -39.19 24.82 26.40
CA PRO A 13 -40.06 24.06 25.51
C PRO A 13 -40.93 24.99 24.65
N GLY A 14 -40.74 24.97 23.34
CA GLY A 14 -41.73 25.44 22.36
C GLY A 14 -42.74 24.34 22.01
N PRO A 15 -43.99 24.68 21.65
CA PRO A 15 -45.14 23.77 21.66
C PRO A 15 -45.15 22.85 20.43
N PHE A 16 -44.23 21.89 20.40
CA PHE A 16 -44.29 20.80 19.45
C PHE A 16 -44.50 19.52 20.26
N ASN A 17 -45.68 18.91 20.11
CA ASN A 17 -45.97 17.59 20.67
C ASN A 17 -45.02 16.59 20.01
N ASN A 18 -43.86 16.39 20.61
CA ASN A 18 -42.84 15.49 20.10
C ASN A 18 -43.03 14.14 20.79
N PRO A 19 -43.73 13.16 20.17
CA PRO A 19 -44.09 11.89 20.80
C PRO A 19 -42.86 11.05 21.19
N PHE A 20 -41.68 11.40 20.68
CA PHE A 20 -40.42 10.73 20.98
C PHE A 20 -39.56 11.45 22.03
N ALA A 21 -40.01 12.57 22.61
CA ALA A 21 -39.27 13.29 23.66
C ALA A 21 -39.01 12.42 24.90
N ALA A 22 -39.89 11.46 25.18
CA ALA A 22 -39.71 10.51 26.27
C ALA A 22 -38.55 9.51 26.03
N LEU A 23 -38.18 9.25 24.77
CA LEU A 23 -37.10 8.31 24.44
C LEU A 23 -35.71 8.88 24.72
N SER A 24 -35.54 10.21 24.72
CA SER A 24 -34.25 10.86 25.03
C SER A 24 -33.73 10.48 26.42
N ALA A 25 -34.64 10.36 27.40
CA ALA A 25 -34.32 9.97 28.76
C ALA A 25 -33.94 8.49 28.89
N GLN A 26 -34.32 7.65 27.92
CA GLN A 26 -34.01 6.21 27.93
C GLN A 26 -32.72 5.88 27.18
N ARG A 27 -32.05 6.87 26.57
CA ARG A 27 -30.80 6.69 25.83
C ARG A 27 -29.68 6.09 26.69
N GLU A 28 -29.71 6.30 28.01
CA GLU A 28 -28.74 5.76 28.97
C GLU A 28 -28.97 4.29 29.32
N ALA A 29 -30.20 3.79 29.15
CA ALA A 29 -30.57 2.39 29.42
C ALA A 29 -30.38 1.46 28.20
N LEU A 30 -29.99 2.01 27.04
CA LEU A 30 -29.73 1.22 25.85
C LEU A 30 -28.31 0.64 25.91
N PRO A 31 -28.14 -0.66 25.58
CA PRO A 31 -26.80 -1.20 25.41
C PRO A 31 -26.09 -0.43 24.29
N VAL A 32 -24.86 0.00 24.54
CA VAL A 32 -23.98 0.52 23.49
C VAL A 32 -23.90 -0.56 22.41
N GLY A 33 -24.44 -0.26 21.22
CA GLY A 33 -24.32 -1.15 20.07
C GLY A 33 -22.84 -1.52 19.86
N PRO A 34 -22.55 -2.74 19.38
CA PRO A 34 -21.18 -3.19 19.20
C PRO A 34 -20.39 -2.12 18.45
N PRO A 35 -19.15 -1.80 18.87
CA PRO A 35 -18.38 -0.74 18.24
C PRO A 35 -18.35 -0.99 16.73
N PRO A 36 -18.50 0.06 15.90
CA PRO A 36 -18.42 -0.11 14.46
C PRO A 36 -17.12 -0.87 14.17
N PRO A 37 -17.17 -1.96 13.37
CA PRO A 37 -15.98 -2.73 13.08
C PRO A 37 -14.92 -1.76 12.55
N ALA A 38 -13.74 -1.78 13.16
CA ALA A 38 -12.59 -0.99 12.73
C ALA A 38 -12.50 -1.05 11.20
N PRO A 39 -12.15 0.06 10.52
CA PRO A 39 -12.11 0.10 9.06
C PRO A 39 -11.32 -1.11 8.59
N ARG A 40 -12.03 -2.04 7.94
CA ARG A 40 -11.44 -3.24 7.36
C ARG A 40 -10.43 -2.74 6.36
N GLN A 41 -9.16 -2.74 6.76
CA GLN A 41 -8.06 -2.47 5.87
C GLN A 41 -8.26 -3.44 4.70
N LYS A 42 -8.55 -2.87 3.53
CA LYS A 42 -8.60 -3.64 2.29
C LYS A 42 -7.32 -4.46 2.25
N PRO A 43 -7.37 -5.77 1.97
CA PRO A 43 -6.15 -6.55 1.90
C PRO A 43 -5.25 -5.86 0.88
N GLU A 44 -4.19 -5.22 1.35
CA GLU A 44 -3.18 -4.67 0.48
C GLU A 44 -2.74 -5.82 -0.42
N PRO A 45 -2.74 -5.61 -1.75
CA PRO A 45 -2.36 -6.68 -2.66
C PRO A 45 -0.98 -7.19 -2.22
N LYS A 46 -0.92 -8.47 -1.87
CA LYS A 46 0.23 -9.16 -1.26
C LYS A 46 1.54 -9.12 -2.07
N GLY A 47 1.55 -8.42 -3.20
CA GLY A 47 2.69 -8.25 -4.07
C GLY A 47 2.30 -7.53 -5.36
N PRO A 48 3.30 -7.10 -6.14
CA PRO A 48 3.08 -6.44 -7.43
C PRO A 48 2.29 -7.35 -8.38
N ALA A 49 1.35 -6.75 -9.10
CA ALA A 49 0.43 -7.49 -9.98
C ALA A 49 1.14 -8.08 -11.21
N ARG A 50 2.23 -7.46 -11.64
CA ARG A 50 3.01 -7.87 -12.81
C ARG A 50 4.47 -7.47 -12.61
N ALA A 51 5.39 -8.22 -13.19
CA ALA A 51 6.76 -7.80 -13.41
C ALA A 51 7.13 -8.15 -14.86
N VAL A 52 7.72 -7.20 -15.58
CA VAL A 52 8.24 -7.42 -16.93
C VAL A 52 9.75 -7.38 -16.86
N VAL A 53 10.38 -8.50 -17.16
CA VAL A 53 11.83 -8.66 -17.19
C VAL A 53 12.28 -8.53 -18.64
N ARG A 54 13.22 -7.63 -18.91
CA ARG A 54 13.82 -7.41 -20.22
C ARG A 54 15.33 -7.44 -20.12
N MET A 55 16.01 -7.97 -21.12
CA MET A 55 17.47 -7.81 -21.22
C MET A 55 17.77 -6.69 -22.20
N GLU A 56 18.64 -5.78 -21.76
CA GLU A 56 19.15 -4.70 -22.59
C GLU A 56 20.66 -4.83 -22.73
N ARG A 57 21.14 -4.71 -23.97
CA ARG A 57 22.58 -4.75 -24.32
C ARG A 57 23.03 -3.48 -25.05
N LYS A 58 22.10 -2.63 -25.43
CA LYS A 58 22.35 -1.47 -26.30
C LYS A 58 23.00 -0.36 -25.48
N GLY A 59 24.08 0.23 -25.99
CA GLY A 59 24.72 1.43 -25.41
C GLY A 59 25.54 1.22 -24.14
N ARG A 60 25.66 0.00 -23.59
CA ARG A 60 26.35 -0.27 -22.31
C ARG A 60 27.74 -0.91 -22.48
N GLY A 61 28.42 -0.64 -23.60
CA GLY A 61 29.81 -1.09 -23.83
C GLY A 61 29.98 -2.62 -23.89
N GLY A 62 28.97 -3.34 -24.38
CA GLY A 62 28.99 -4.80 -24.49
C GLY A 62 28.50 -5.55 -23.24
N LYS A 63 28.24 -4.86 -22.14
CA LYS A 63 27.68 -5.45 -20.92
C LYS A 63 26.17 -5.65 -21.05
N GLU A 64 25.72 -6.83 -20.66
CA GLU A 64 24.31 -7.19 -20.60
C GLU A 64 23.74 -6.75 -19.24
N VAL A 65 22.57 -6.13 -19.28
CA VAL A 65 21.82 -5.73 -18.08
C VAL A 65 20.40 -6.25 -18.18
N THR A 66 19.82 -6.61 -17.04
CA THR A 66 18.44 -7.04 -16.92
C THR A 66 17.63 -5.92 -16.28
N VAL A 67 16.60 -5.45 -16.97
CA VAL A 67 15.69 -4.39 -16.53
C VAL A 67 14.37 -5.03 -16.11
N VAL A 68 13.86 -4.67 -14.93
CA VAL A 68 12.57 -5.11 -14.41
C VAL A 68 11.63 -3.93 -14.31
N GLU A 69 10.54 -3.96 -15.07
CA GLU A 69 9.55 -2.89 -15.17
C GLU A 69 8.16 -3.38 -14.72
N GLN A 70 7.22 -2.44 -14.62
CA GLN A 70 5.79 -2.69 -14.32
C GLN A 70 5.50 -3.29 -12.94
N LEU A 71 6.40 -3.15 -11.97
CA LEU A 71 6.15 -3.58 -10.59
C LEU A 71 5.01 -2.77 -9.94
N GLY A 72 4.81 -1.50 -10.33
CA GLY A 72 3.74 -0.66 -9.80
C GLY A 72 3.87 -0.41 -8.30
N LEU A 73 5.11 -0.35 -7.81
CA LEU A 73 5.46 -0.15 -6.41
C LEU A 73 6.01 1.27 -6.23
N PRO A 74 5.78 1.91 -5.06
CA PRO A 74 6.41 3.19 -4.76
C PRO A 74 7.94 3.04 -4.64
N ALA A 75 8.69 4.11 -4.89
CA ALA A 75 10.16 4.12 -4.86
C ALA A 75 10.77 3.48 -3.60
N ALA A 76 10.21 3.76 -2.41
CA ALA A 76 10.67 3.17 -1.15
C ALA A 76 10.55 1.63 -1.11
N GLN A 77 9.52 1.07 -1.77
CA GLN A 77 9.41 -0.38 -1.93
C GLN A 77 10.36 -0.88 -3.02
N LEU A 78 10.53 -0.16 -4.14
CA LEU A 78 11.49 -0.54 -5.18
C LEU A 78 12.92 -0.69 -4.61
N ASP A 79 13.37 0.21 -3.74
CA ASP A 79 14.66 0.09 -3.05
C ASP A 79 14.75 -1.18 -2.18
N THR A 80 13.67 -1.52 -1.49
CA THR A 80 13.59 -2.73 -0.66
C THR A 80 13.69 -3.98 -1.53
N TRP A 81 12.96 -4.00 -2.65
CA TRP A 81 13.01 -5.07 -3.62
C TRP A 81 14.39 -5.19 -4.25
N LEU A 82 15.01 -4.07 -4.63
CA LEU A 82 16.35 -4.02 -5.19
C LEU A 82 17.38 -4.64 -4.23
N LYS A 83 17.43 -4.19 -2.96
CA LYS A 83 18.33 -4.77 -1.95
C LYS A 83 18.18 -6.28 -1.84
N ALA A 84 16.94 -6.73 -1.89
CA ALA A 84 16.60 -8.10 -1.65
C ALA A 84 16.83 -8.99 -2.90
N LEU A 85 16.71 -8.44 -4.11
CA LEU A 85 17.16 -9.07 -5.36
C LEU A 85 18.69 -9.12 -5.46
N LYS A 86 19.39 -8.04 -5.06
CA LYS A 86 20.86 -8.01 -4.98
C LYS A 86 21.39 -9.09 -4.02
N GLY A 87 20.74 -9.28 -2.87
CA GLY A 87 21.07 -10.34 -1.92
C GLY A 87 20.83 -11.75 -2.47
N GLY A 88 19.79 -11.96 -3.27
CA GLY A 88 19.46 -13.27 -3.85
C GLY A 88 20.30 -13.64 -5.07
N LEU A 89 20.70 -12.65 -5.88
CA LEU A 89 21.42 -12.88 -7.15
C LEU A 89 22.92 -12.59 -7.06
N GLY A 90 23.38 -11.87 -6.02
CA GLY A 90 24.77 -11.46 -5.89
C GLY A 90 25.22 -10.44 -6.94
N CYS A 91 24.29 -9.81 -7.66
CA CYS A 91 24.60 -8.84 -8.71
C CYS A 91 24.43 -7.40 -8.23
N GLY A 92 25.15 -6.49 -8.88
CA GLY A 92 24.95 -5.05 -8.72
C GLY A 92 23.68 -4.60 -9.43
N GLY A 93 23.07 -3.51 -8.95
CA GLY A 93 21.90 -2.92 -9.58
C GLY A 93 21.52 -1.57 -8.99
N VAL A 94 20.70 -0.84 -9.73
CA VAL A 94 20.19 0.51 -9.43
C VAL A 94 18.69 0.59 -9.75
N VAL A 95 17.97 1.46 -9.05
CA VAL A 95 16.60 1.83 -9.40
C VAL A 95 16.69 3.00 -10.38
N GLU A 96 16.21 2.83 -11.61
CA GLU A 96 16.06 3.91 -12.60
C GLU A 96 14.56 4.20 -12.75
N GLU A 97 14.11 5.37 -12.28
CA GLU A 97 12.71 5.81 -12.31
C GLU A 97 11.75 4.85 -11.59
N ASP A 98 11.08 3.97 -12.34
CA ASP A 98 10.16 2.93 -11.86
C ASP A 98 10.62 1.51 -12.26
N ALA A 99 11.87 1.39 -12.71
CA ALA A 99 12.49 0.16 -13.18
C ALA A 99 13.69 -0.24 -12.31
N LEU A 100 13.89 -1.55 -12.13
CA LEU A 100 15.07 -2.10 -11.47
C LEU A 100 16.06 -2.56 -12.53
N VAL A 101 17.25 -1.97 -12.56
CA VAL A 101 18.32 -2.36 -13.48
C VAL A 101 19.35 -3.20 -12.74
N LEU A 102 19.54 -4.43 -13.18
CA LEU A 102 20.47 -5.41 -12.63
C LEU A 102 21.58 -5.69 -13.64
N GLN A 103 22.80 -5.88 -13.15
CA GLN A 103 23.94 -6.26 -14.00
C GLN A 103 23.91 -7.74 -14.35
N GLY A 104 24.20 -8.05 -15.60
CA GLY A 104 24.23 -9.40 -16.16
C GLY A 104 22.87 -9.88 -16.68
N ASP A 105 22.89 -11.06 -17.28
CA ASP A 105 21.68 -11.79 -17.64
C ASP A 105 21.17 -12.57 -16.41
N GLN A 106 20.00 -12.18 -15.93
CA GLN A 106 19.32 -12.82 -14.81
C GLN A 106 17.99 -13.44 -15.24
N ARG A 107 17.72 -13.58 -16.55
CA ARG A 107 16.44 -14.09 -17.06
C ARG A 107 16.06 -15.48 -16.54
N GLU A 108 17.03 -16.29 -16.16
CA GLU A 108 16.81 -17.64 -15.63
C GLU A 108 16.45 -17.65 -14.14
N ARG A 109 17.13 -16.85 -13.32
CA ARG A 109 16.97 -16.86 -11.85
C ARG A 109 15.95 -15.84 -11.33
N LEU A 110 15.81 -14.73 -12.03
CA LEU A 110 14.97 -13.60 -11.61
C LEU A 110 13.48 -13.96 -11.55
N PRO A 111 12.90 -14.73 -12.50
CA PRO A 111 11.49 -15.09 -12.44
C PRO A 111 11.15 -15.88 -11.17
N ALA A 112 11.95 -16.88 -10.82
CA ALA A 112 11.75 -17.68 -9.62
C ALA A 112 11.81 -16.84 -8.33
N LEU A 113 12.73 -15.87 -8.26
CA LEU A 113 12.84 -14.96 -7.11
C LEU A 113 11.67 -13.97 -7.04
N LEU A 114 11.16 -13.51 -8.17
CA LEU A 114 10.00 -12.62 -8.24
C LEU A 114 8.72 -13.38 -7.81
N GLU A 115 8.54 -14.60 -8.30
CA GLU A 115 7.42 -15.47 -7.92
C GLU A 115 7.46 -15.83 -6.43
N ALA A 116 8.62 -16.19 -5.89
CA ALA A 116 8.80 -16.48 -4.47
C ALA A 116 8.47 -15.28 -3.56
N ARG A 117 8.61 -14.05 -4.07
CA ARG A 117 8.25 -12.81 -3.37
C ARG A 117 6.79 -12.41 -3.51
N GLY A 118 5.98 -13.18 -4.24
CA GLY A 118 4.54 -12.93 -4.39
C GLY A 118 4.17 -12.08 -5.61
N VAL A 119 5.03 -11.96 -6.62
CA VAL A 119 4.64 -11.37 -7.91
C VAL A 119 3.62 -12.29 -8.59
N ARG A 120 2.46 -11.74 -8.98
CA ARG A 120 1.37 -12.55 -9.56
C ARG A 120 1.63 -13.02 -10.99
N LYS A 121 2.36 -12.22 -11.77
CA LYS A 121 2.65 -12.52 -13.17
C LYS A 121 4.03 -12.00 -13.55
N VAL A 122 4.95 -12.90 -13.85
CA VAL A 122 6.25 -12.55 -14.42
C VAL A 122 6.19 -12.76 -15.93
N VAL A 123 6.62 -11.74 -16.68
CA VAL A 123 6.76 -11.81 -18.14
C VAL A 123 8.23 -11.59 -18.45
N VAL A 124 8.86 -12.54 -19.13
CA VAL A 124 10.25 -12.43 -19.58
C VAL A 124 10.25 -12.10 -21.07
N GLY A 125 10.97 -11.05 -21.47
CA GLY A 125 11.15 -10.59 -22.84
C GLY A 125 12.59 -10.20 -23.11
#